data_AF-A0A414Q4N5-F1
#
_entry.id   AF-A0A414Q4N5-F1
#
_cell.length_a   1.000
_cell.length_b   1.000
_cell.length_c   1.000
_cell.angle_alpha   90.00
_cell.angle_beta   90.00
_cell.angle_gamma   90.00
#
_symmetry.space_group_name_H-M   'P 1'
#
loop_
_entity.id
_entity.type
_entity.pdbx_description
1 polymer ?
#
loop_
_entity_poly.entity_id
_entity_poly.type
_entity_poly.pdbx_seq_one_letter_code
_entity_poly.pdbx_strand_id
1 'polypeptide(L)'
;MKKHLFYLSMALITALFSACGNGKKGVFTPTSSGRAYEILVVIDQELWERPAGRALYDVLDSDVPGLPQSERSFRIMYTSPANYDSTLKLIRNIIIVEVNKDLYTQPKFKYAKNVYAAPQSILTIQAPDEASFEKFVEENRQVIVDFFTRAEMNRQIAVLENKHSDYVSTKVKSMFDCDVWVPGELTATKQGENFFWAGTNAATGDQNFVIYSYPYTDKDTFTKEYFVHKRDSVMKINIPGAREGMYMETDSLMTDVRPINVQDEYALEARGLWRVKGDFMGGPYVSHVRLDKVNQRIIVSEIFVYSPDKMKRNLVRQMEASLYTLKLPGSKQEGNEMPLAVTKKDSTKTEK
;
A
#
# COMPACT_ATOMS: atom_id res chain seq x y z
N MET A 1 -51.29 -24.02 34.38
CA MET A 1 -50.07 -24.48 33.67
C MET A 1 -49.94 -23.93 32.25
N LYS A 2 -50.97 -23.96 31.38
CA LYS A 2 -50.88 -23.44 29.99
C LYS A 2 -50.52 -21.95 29.85
N LYS A 3 -51.01 -21.07 30.75
CA LYS A 3 -50.66 -19.63 30.73
C LYS A 3 -49.19 -19.38 31.10
N HIS A 4 -48.63 -20.12 32.07
CA HIS A 4 -47.22 -19.98 32.45
C HIS A 4 -46.27 -20.54 31.40
N LEU A 5 -46.64 -21.61 30.69
CA LEU A 5 -45.88 -22.10 29.52
C LEU A 5 -45.85 -21.08 28.38
N PHE A 6 -46.95 -20.35 28.16
CA PHE A 6 -47.03 -19.30 27.13
C PHE A 6 -46.09 -18.14 27.44
N TYR A 7 -46.08 -17.64 28.68
CA TYR A 7 -45.15 -16.59 29.11
C TYR A 7 -43.68 -17.05 29.10
N LEU A 8 -43.41 -18.32 29.41
CA LEU A 8 -42.07 -18.89 29.32
C LEU A 8 -41.59 -19.00 27.86
N SER A 9 -42.49 -19.33 26.92
CA SER A 9 -42.17 -19.36 25.49
C SER A 9 -41.94 -17.97 24.89
N MET A 10 -42.67 -16.95 25.37
CA MET A 10 -42.50 -15.56 24.95
C MET A 10 -41.18 -14.97 25.49
N ALA A 11 -40.77 -15.33 26.71
CA ALA A 11 -39.49 -14.94 27.29
C ALA A 11 -38.29 -15.64 26.62
N LEU A 12 -38.48 -16.86 26.10
CA LEU A 12 -37.42 -17.59 25.39
C LEU A 12 -37.20 -17.04 23.96
N ILE A 13 -38.27 -16.56 23.31
CA ILE A 13 -38.19 -15.92 21.98
C ILE A 13 -37.54 -14.53 22.06
N THR A 14 -37.74 -13.76 23.14
CA THR A 14 -37.03 -12.49 23.35
C THR A 14 -35.57 -12.67 23.78
N ALA A 15 -35.22 -13.77 24.44
CA ALA A 15 -33.83 -14.10 24.76
C ALA A 15 -33.00 -14.53 23.53
N LEU A 16 -33.65 -15.08 22.49
CA LEU A 16 -32.97 -15.48 21.24
C LEU A 16 -32.57 -14.28 20.34
N PHE A 17 -33.07 -13.07 20.60
CA PHE A 17 -32.63 -11.85 19.90
C PHE A 17 -31.48 -11.09 20.61
N SER A 18 -31.03 -11.57 21.77
CA SER A 18 -29.97 -10.90 22.55
C SER A 18 -28.61 -11.61 22.51
N ALA A 19 -28.48 -12.69 21.74
CA ALA A 19 -27.20 -13.38 21.51
C ALA A 19 -26.60 -12.97 20.15
N CYS A 20 -26.21 -11.70 20.03
CA CYS A 20 -25.31 -11.24 18.97
C CYS A 20 -24.04 -10.70 19.63
N GLY A 21 -22.92 -11.27 19.20
CA GLY A 21 -21.61 -11.16 19.82
C GLY A 21 -21.05 -9.75 19.97
N ASN A 22 -20.07 -9.68 20.87
CA ASN A 22 -19.22 -8.54 21.16
C ASN A 22 -18.72 -7.83 19.90
N GLY A 23 -19.13 -6.57 19.76
CA GLY A 23 -18.59 -5.63 18.78
C GLY A 23 -19.36 -4.32 18.90
N LYS A 24 -18.68 -3.26 19.36
CA LYS A 24 -19.25 -1.92 19.59
C LYS A 24 -20.07 -1.46 18.38
N LYS A 25 -21.39 -1.34 18.54
CA LYS A 25 -22.32 -0.77 17.57
C LYS A 25 -22.24 0.77 17.61
N GLY A 26 -21.53 1.35 16.65
CA GLY A 26 -21.72 2.74 16.21
C GLY A 26 -22.53 2.76 14.91
N VAL A 27 -23.30 3.83 14.70
CA VAL A 27 -24.14 4.15 13.52
C VAL A 27 -23.62 3.51 12.23
N PHE A 28 -24.48 2.74 11.54
CA PHE A 28 -24.17 1.94 10.33
C PHE A 28 -23.61 2.84 9.21
N THR A 29 -22.30 3.07 9.23
CA THR A 29 -21.59 3.68 8.12
C THR A 29 -21.50 2.62 7.03
N PRO A 30 -22.12 2.82 5.85
CA PRO A 30 -22.15 1.79 4.81
C PRO A 30 -20.74 1.42 4.35
N THR A 31 -20.59 0.23 3.77
CA THR A 31 -19.31 -0.16 3.16
C THR A 31 -19.01 0.72 1.95
N SER A 32 -17.77 1.19 1.84
CA SER A 32 -17.34 2.02 0.71
C SER A 32 -17.32 1.25 -0.60
N SER A 33 -17.59 1.94 -1.71
CA SER A 33 -17.52 1.42 -3.08
C SER A 33 -16.28 1.93 -3.84
N GLY A 34 -16.19 1.63 -5.14
CA GLY A 34 -15.08 2.05 -6.00
C GLY A 34 -13.95 1.01 -6.09
N ARG A 35 -13.15 1.09 -7.14
CA ARG A 35 -12.03 0.17 -7.40
C ARG A 35 -10.78 0.56 -6.62
N ALA A 36 -9.82 -0.36 -6.52
CA ALA A 36 -8.50 -0.04 -5.98
C ALA A 36 -7.79 0.97 -6.85
N TYR A 37 -7.18 1.97 -6.20
CA TYR A 37 -6.49 3.07 -6.87
C TYR A 37 -7.36 3.81 -7.88
N GLU A 38 -8.65 3.91 -7.61
CA GLU A 38 -9.57 4.84 -8.27
C GLU A 38 -9.82 6.04 -7.36
N ILE A 39 -9.87 7.23 -7.94
CA ILE A 39 -10.13 8.50 -7.24
C ILE A 39 -11.30 9.21 -7.93
N LEU A 40 -12.28 9.64 -7.13
CA LEU A 40 -13.28 10.62 -7.55
C LEU A 40 -12.80 12.02 -7.20
N VAL A 41 -12.69 12.91 -8.19
CA VAL A 41 -12.42 14.34 -7.99
C VAL A 41 -13.74 15.11 -8.07
N VAL A 42 -14.12 15.74 -6.96
CA VAL A 42 -15.27 16.65 -6.89
C VAL A 42 -14.76 18.07 -7.07
N ILE A 43 -14.99 18.64 -8.24
CA ILE A 43 -14.43 19.92 -8.67
C ILE A 43 -15.39 20.61 -9.65
N ASP A 44 -15.46 21.95 -9.59
CA ASP A 44 -16.21 22.71 -10.59
C ASP A 44 -15.72 22.41 -12.02
N GLN A 45 -16.65 22.30 -12.97
CA GLN A 45 -16.30 21.91 -14.34
C GLN A 45 -15.40 22.93 -15.01
N GLU A 46 -15.65 24.24 -14.82
CA GLU A 46 -14.83 25.27 -15.44
C GLU A 46 -13.40 25.23 -14.91
N LEU A 47 -13.24 24.97 -13.60
CA LEU A 47 -11.92 24.82 -12.98
C LEU A 47 -11.20 23.56 -13.46
N TRP A 48 -11.92 22.45 -13.65
CA TRP A 48 -11.36 21.19 -14.13
C TRP A 48 -10.77 21.30 -15.54
N GLU A 49 -11.43 22.06 -16.42
CA GLU A 49 -11.02 22.27 -17.80
C GLU A 49 -9.86 23.29 -17.95
N ARG A 50 -9.52 24.02 -16.88
CA ARG A 50 -8.45 25.02 -16.81
C ARG A 50 -7.09 24.43 -16.38
N PRO A 51 -5.98 25.19 -16.49
CA PRO A 51 -4.64 24.75 -16.08
C PRO A 51 -4.58 24.20 -14.65
N ALA A 52 -5.25 24.86 -13.71
CA ALA A 52 -5.39 24.39 -12.33
C ALA A 52 -5.95 22.95 -12.22
N GLY A 53 -7.05 22.64 -12.91
CA GLY A 53 -7.61 21.29 -12.95
C GLY A 53 -6.66 20.28 -13.59
N ARG A 54 -5.97 20.70 -14.67
CA ARG A 54 -4.96 19.88 -15.34
C ARG A 54 -3.76 19.55 -14.44
N ALA A 55 -3.28 20.50 -13.64
CA ALA A 55 -2.20 20.24 -12.69
C ALA A 55 -2.57 19.11 -11.69
N LEU A 56 -3.80 19.12 -11.17
CA LEU A 56 -4.27 18.02 -10.33
C LEU A 56 -4.40 16.71 -11.11
N TYR A 57 -4.93 16.75 -12.34
CA TYR A 57 -5.00 15.56 -13.19
C TYR A 57 -3.60 14.95 -13.38
N ASP A 58 -2.61 15.75 -13.76
CA ASP A 58 -1.25 15.28 -14.07
C ASP A 58 -0.56 14.69 -12.84
N VAL A 59 -0.81 15.22 -11.63
CA VAL A 59 -0.34 14.62 -10.38
C VAL A 59 -0.93 13.22 -10.17
N LEU A 60 -2.25 13.06 -10.37
CA LEU A 60 -2.94 11.78 -10.20
C LEU A 60 -2.63 10.78 -11.33
N ASP A 61 -2.30 11.30 -12.51
CA ASP A 61 -1.98 10.51 -13.70
C ASP A 61 -0.52 10.04 -13.75
N SER A 62 0.32 10.54 -12.85
CA SER A 62 1.74 10.21 -12.77
C SER A 62 2.02 8.71 -12.76
N ASP A 63 3.09 8.30 -13.43
CA ASP A 63 3.47 6.90 -13.55
C ASP A 63 3.88 6.27 -12.21
N VAL A 64 3.60 4.97 -12.06
CA VAL A 64 4.12 4.20 -10.93
C VAL A 64 5.59 3.85 -11.17
N PRO A 65 6.50 4.24 -10.26
CA PRO A 65 7.93 4.01 -10.44
C PRO A 65 8.29 2.51 -10.35
N GLY A 66 9.29 2.10 -11.12
CA GLY A 66 9.83 0.74 -11.12
C GLY A 66 9.03 -0.29 -11.93
N LEU A 67 8.05 0.15 -12.73
CA LEU A 67 7.35 -0.73 -13.68
C LEU A 67 8.05 -0.74 -15.05
N PRO A 68 8.02 -1.87 -15.78
CA PRO A 68 8.64 -1.97 -17.10
C PRO A 68 7.87 -1.18 -18.19
N GLN A 69 6.59 -0.90 -17.94
CA GLN A 69 5.72 -0.12 -18.81
C GLN A 69 5.06 0.96 -17.95
N SER A 70 4.86 2.15 -18.52
CA SER A 70 4.13 3.23 -17.87
C SER A 70 2.71 2.76 -17.53
N GLU A 71 2.37 2.82 -16.24
CA GLU A 71 1.03 2.57 -15.73
C GLU A 71 0.68 3.70 -14.76
N ARG A 72 -0.42 4.40 -15.05
CA ARG A 72 -0.93 5.53 -14.28
C ARG A 72 -1.11 5.19 -12.80
N SER A 73 -0.79 6.12 -11.91
CA SER A 73 -0.93 5.94 -10.46
C SER A 73 -2.38 5.73 -10.04
N PHE A 74 -3.33 6.43 -10.66
CA PHE A 74 -4.74 6.28 -10.32
C PHE A 74 -5.63 6.23 -11.57
N ARG A 75 -6.79 5.58 -11.43
CA ARG A 75 -7.92 5.81 -12.33
C ARG A 75 -8.67 7.02 -11.83
N ILE A 76 -8.81 8.03 -12.68
CA ILE A 76 -9.41 9.31 -12.31
C ILE A 76 -10.83 9.37 -12.84
N MET A 77 -11.78 9.66 -11.96
CA MET A 77 -13.14 10.08 -12.28
C MET A 77 -13.33 11.50 -11.76
N TYR A 78 -14.18 12.30 -12.40
CA TYR A 78 -14.53 13.61 -11.88
C TYR A 78 -16.05 13.84 -11.91
N THR A 79 -16.52 14.73 -11.04
CA THR A 79 -17.91 15.19 -11.01
C THR A 79 -17.96 16.63 -10.51
N SER A 80 -18.97 17.40 -10.94
CA SER A 80 -19.23 18.71 -10.36
C SER A 80 -19.85 18.59 -8.97
N PRO A 81 -19.67 19.58 -8.07
CA PRO A 81 -20.28 19.55 -6.73
C PRO A 81 -21.80 19.39 -6.77
N ALA A 82 -22.47 19.95 -7.79
CA ALA A 82 -23.92 19.82 -7.98
C ALA A 82 -24.36 18.37 -8.23
N ASN A 83 -23.49 17.54 -8.81
CA ASN A 83 -23.74 16.14 -9.14
C ASN A 83 -23.15 15.18 -8.10
N TYR A 84 -22.58 15.66 -6.99
CA TYR A 84 -21.97 14.84 -5.94
C TYR A 84 -23.04 14.26 -4.99
N ASP A 85 -23.77 13.28 -5.51
CA ASP A 85 -24.92 12.64 -4.86
C ASP A 85 -24.54 11.58 -3.80
N SER A 86 -25.55 10.89 -3.25
CA SER A 86 -25.36 9.84 -2.24
C SER A 86 -24.62 8.61 -2.76
N THR A 87 -24.67 8.30 -4.05
CA THR A 87 -23.96 7.16 -4.65
C THR A 87 -22.48 7.46 -4.79
N LEU A 88 -22.13 8.64 -5.31
CA LEU A 88 -20.74 9.07 -5.45
C LEU A 88 -20.05 9.27 -4.10
N LYS A 89 -20.81 9.68 -3.06
CA LYS A 89 -20.33 9.77 -1.67
C LYS A 89 -19.87 8.44 -1.09
N LEU A 90 -20.26 7.29 -1.66
CA LEU A 90 -19.79 5.99 -1.18
C LEU A 90 -18.38 5.61 -1.67
N ILE A 91 -17.83 6.32 -2.67
CA ILE A 91 -16.51 6.00 -3.24
C ILE A 91 -15.43 6.13 -2.16
N ARG A 92 -14.50 5.16 -2.14
CA ARG A 92 -13.52 5.04 -1.05
C ARG A 92 -12.37 6.04 -1.09
N ASN A 93 -12.07 6.63 -2.23
CA ASN A 93 -11.03 7.68 -2.36
C ASN A 93 -11.63 8.88 -3.10
N ILE A 94 -11.68 10.01 -2.42
CA ILE A 94 -12.31 11.23 -2.94
C ILE A 94 -11.35 12.41 -2.73
N ILE A 95 -11.21 13.23 -3.75
CA ILE A 95 -10.64 14.58 -3.63
C ILE A 95 -11.78 15.58 -3.77
N ILE A 96 -11.86 16.54 -2.85
CA ILE A 96 -12.78 17.67 -2.94
C ILE A 96 -11.95 18.93 -3.16
N VAL A 97 -12.23 19.66 -4.23
CA VAL A 97 -11.55 20.92 -4.54
C VAL A 97 -12.46 22.10 -4.17
N GLU A 98 -11.95 23.00 -3.34
CA GLU A 98 -12.68 24.17 -2.88
C GLU A 98 -11.85 25.44 -3.14
N VAL A 99 -12.17 26.17 -4.21
CA VAL A 99 -11.54 27.45 -4.53
C VAL A 99 -12.53 28.57 -4.23
N ASN A 100 -12.24 29.36 -3.18
CA ASN A 100 -13.12 30.45 -2.76
C ASN A 100 -12.35 31.51 -1.94
N LYS A 101 -12.15 32.69 -2.55
CA LYS A 101 -11.44 33.83 -1.96
C LYS A 101 -12.10 34.42 -0.70
N ASP A 102 -13.41 34.24 -0.54
CA ASP A 102 -14.15 34.79 0.60
C ASP A 102 -14.05 33.87 1.83
N LEU A 103 -13.70 32.61 1.62
CA LEU A 103 -13.59 31.59 2.69
C LEU A 103 -12.14 31.25 3.03
N TYR A 104 -11.21 31.42 2.08
CA TYR A 104 -9.84 30.96 2.21
C TYR A 104 -8.86 32.08 1.90
N THR A 105 -7.80 32.17 2.72
CA THR A 105 -6.71 33.15 2.55
C THR A 105 -5.42 32.49 2.07
N GLN A 106 -5.28 31.17 2.22
CA GLN A 106 -4.11 30.39 1.81
C GLN A 106 -4.52 28.97 1.41
N PRO A 107 -3.79 28.33 0.48
CA PRO A 107 -3.99 26.93 0.17
C PRO A 107 -3.67 26.01 1.35
N LYS A 108 -4.45 24.95 1.54
CA LYS A 108 -4.18 23.92 2.55
C LYS A 108 -4.88 22.60 2.25
N PHE A 109 -4.35 21.54 2.86
CA PHE A 109 -5.04 20.25 2.92
C PHE A 109 -5.99 20.18 4.12
N LYS A 110 -7.09 19.47 3.94
CA LYS A 110 -7.84 18.84 5.02
C LYS A 110 -8.09 17.40 4.62
N TYR A 111 -8.18 16.52 5.59
CA TYR A 111 -8.61 15.16 5.29
C TYR A 111 -9.59 14.65 6.33
N ALA A 112 -10.43 13.71 5.90
CA ALA A 112 -11.35 12.99 6.75
C ALA A 112 -11.37 11.52 6.35
N LYS A 113 -11.64 10.66 7.32
CA LYS A 113 -11.84 9.22 7.11
C LYS A 113 -13.28 8.87 7.44
N ASN A 114 -13.82 7.88 6.72
CA ASN A 114 -15.10 7.26 7.02
C ASN A 114 -16.29 8.22 7.18
N VAL A 115 -16.34 9.30 6.38
CA VAL A 115 -17.37 10.34 6.49
C VAL A 115 -18.73 9.82 6.04
N TYR A 116 -18.77 9.14 4.90
CA TYR A 116 -20.01 8.63 4.30
C TYR A 116 -20.03 7.11 4.23
N ALA A 117 -18.86 6.48 4.11
CA ALA A 117 -18.72 5.04 3.98
C ALA A 117 -17.39 4.56 4.60
N ALA A 118 -17.22 3.28 4.90
CA ALA A 118 -15.97 2.75 5.46
C ALA A 118 -15.47 1.50 4.69
N PRO A 119 -14.15 1.35 4.45
CA PRO A 119 -13.07 2.31 4.72
C PRO A 119 -12.96 3.41 3.64
N GLN A 120 -13.07 4.68 4.01
CA GLN A 120 -13.03 5.83 3.09
C GLN A 120 -11.95 6.85 3.48
N SER A 121 -11.33 7.47 2.49
CA SER A 121 -10.38 8.58 2.64
C SER A 121 -10.77 9.72 1.70
N ILE A 122 -10.97 10.90 2.30
CA ILE A 122 -11.33 12.13 1.60
C ILE A 122 -10.22 13.14 1.84
N LEU A 123 -9.65 13.67 0.76
CA LEU A 123 -8.71 14.79 0.78
C LEU A 123 -9.40 16.03 0.22
N THR A 124 -9.55 17.07 1.03
CA THR A 124 -10.02 18.38 0.57
C THR A 124 -8.82 19.28 0.34
N ILE A 125 -8.73 19.86 -0.85
CA ILE A 125 -7.72 20.87 -1.21
C ILE A 125 -8.45 22.21 -1.29
N GLN A 126 -8.12 23.10 -0.36
CA GLN A 126 -8.73 24.43 -0.26
C GLN A 126 -7.76 25.47 -0.81
N ALA A 127 -8.25 26.51 -1.48
CA ALA A 127 -7.43 27.63 -1.96
C ALA A 127 -8.25 28.93 -2.14
N PRO A 128 -7.63 30.13 -2.03
CA PRO A 128 -8.30 31.39 -2.32
C PRO A 128 -8.64 31.56 -3.82
N ASP A 129 -7.76 31.12 -4.71
CA ASP A 129 -7.86 31.33 -6.15
C ASP A 129 -7.18 30.21 -6.95
N GLU A 130 -7.43 30.17 -8.27
CA GLU A 130 -6.94 29.10 -9.16
C GLU A 130 -5.42 29.03 -9.23
N ALA A 131 -4.73 30.17 -9.27
CA ALA A 131 -3.28 30.21 -9.40
C ALA A 131 -2.58 29.67 -8.14
N SER A 132 -3.09 30.02 -6.97
CA SER A 132 -2.61 29.49 -5.69
C SER A 132 -2.90 28.00 -5.54
N PHE A 133 -4.03 27.51 -6.06
CA PHE A 133 -4.37 26.09 -6.07
C PHE A 133 -3.40 25.29 -6.97
N GLU A 134 -3.20 25.74 -8.21
CA GLU A 134 -2.32 25.10 -9.18
C GLU A 134 -0.92 24.90 -8.60
N LYS A 135 -0.32 26.01 -8.14
CA LYS A 135 1.00 25.99 -7.50
C LYS A 135 1.05 25.06 -6.29
N PHE A 136 0.04 25.11 -5.43
CA PHE A 136 0.00 24.26 -4.23
C PHE A 136 -0.07 22.77 -4.59
N VAL A 137 -0.83 22.39 -5.60
CA VAL A 137 -0.91 21.01 -6.09
C VAL A 137 0.43 20.55 -6.66
N GLU A 138 1.08 21.37 -7.47
CA GLU A 138 2.39 21.06 -8.07
C GLU A 138 3.48 20.86 -7.00
N GLU A 139 3.57 21.78 -6.03
CA GLU A 139 4.53 21.72 -4.94
C GLU A 139 4.31 20.51 -4.02
N ASN A 140 3.06 20.04 -3.92
CA ASN A 140 2.66 18.95 -3.02
C ASN A 140 2.31 17.64 -3.74
N ARG A 141 2.76 17.46 -4.98
CA ARG A 141 2.50 16.27 -5.82
C ARG A 141 2.68 14.94 -5.07
N GLN A 142 3.81 14.78 -4.36
CA GLN A 142 4.11 13.53 -3.66
C GLN A 142 3.21 13.31 -2.45
N VAL A 143 2.80 14.38 -1.76
CA VAL A 143 1.87 14.30 -0.61
C VAL A 143 0.51 13.79 -1.06
N ILE A 144 -0.01 14.28 -2.19
CA ILE A 144 -1.30 13.87 -2.76
C ILE A 144 -1.25 12.39 -3.17
N VAL A 145 -0.20 11.99 -3.91
CA VAL A 145 -0.03 10.59 -4.34
C VAL A 145 0.12 9.68 -3.13
N ASP A 146 1.03 10.00 -2.19
CA ASP A 146 1.28 9.21 -1.00
C ASP A 146 0.05 9.07 -0.09
N PHE A 147 -0.79 10.10 -0.01
CA PHE A 147 -2.01 10.05 0.80
C PHE A 147 -2.92 8.88 0.36
N PHE A 148 -3.19 8.78 -0.94
CA PHE A 148 -4.07 7.73 -1.47
C PHE A 148 -3.38 6.39 -1.64
N THR A 149 -2.08 6.35 -1.95
CA THR A 149 -1.35 5.06 -1.98
C THR A 149 -1.28 4.44 -0.60
N ARG A 150 -0.99 5.21 0.45
CA ARG A 150 -1.00 4.71 1.85
C ARG A 150 -2.39 4.33 2.32
N ALA A 151 -3.43 5.06 1.91
CA ALA A 151 -4.81 4.69 2.22
C ALA A 151 -5.19 3.31 1.64
N GLU A 152 -4.86 3.05 0.38
CA GLU A 152 -5.07 1.73 -0.24
C GLU A 152 -4.15 0.65 0.36
N MET A 153 -2.90 0.99 0.70
CA MET A 153 -1.98 0.07 1.35
C MET A 153 -2.48 -0.35 2.74
N ASN A 154 -3.00 0.59 3.54
CA ASN A 154 -3.61 0.29 4.83
C ASN A 154 -4.83 -0.64 4.71
N ARG A 155 -5.66 -0.46 3.66
CA ARG A 155 -6.75 -1.40 3.37
C ARG A 155 -6.21 -2.80 3.06
N GLN A 156 -5.12 -2.90 2.31
CA GLN A 156 -4.47 -4.17 2.01
C GLN A 156 -3.83 -4.80 3.27
N ILE A 157 -3.23 -4.01 4.15
CA ILE A 157 -2.69 -4.48 5.43
C ILE A 157 -3.81 -5.03 6.32
N ALA A 158 -4.97 -4.37 6.38
CA ALA A 158 -6.13 -4.87 7.13
C ALA A 158 -6.67 -6.20 6.56
N VAL A 159 -6.56 -6.41 5.24
CA VAL A 159 -6.87 -7.72 4.63
C VAL A 159 -5.83 -8.75 5.07
N LEU A 160 -4.54 -8.41 4.99
CA LEU A 160 -3.44 -9.29 5.37
C LEU A 160 -3.52 -9.71 6.84
N GLU A 161 -3.91 -8.82 7.75
CA GLU A 161 -4.12 -9.13 9.16
C GLU A 161 -5.00 -10.37 9.38
N ASN A 162 -6.01 -10.56 8.53
CA ASN A 162 -6.98 -11.65 8.66
C ASN A 162 -6.80 -12.78 7.65
N LYS A 163 -6.01 -12.57 6.57
CA LYS A 163 -5.89 -13.49 5.43
C LYS A 163 -4.44 -13.77 5.02
N HIS A 164 -3.50 -13.61 5.94
CA HIS A 164 -2.11 -13.94 5.68
C HIS A 164 -1.83 -15.44 5.74
N SER A 165 -0.68 -15.85 5.19
CA SER A 165 -0.19 -17.22 5.29
C SER A 165 0.49 -17.47 6.65
N ASP A 166 -0.20 -18.18 7.55
CA ASP A 166 0.36 -18.62 8.84
C ASP A 166 1.67 -19.41 8.67
N TYR A 167 1.75 -20.21 7.60
CA TYR A 167 2.94 -21.00 7.29
C TYR A 167 4.13 -20.09 7.00
N VAL A 168 3.97 -19.10 6.11
CA VAL A 168 5.05 -18.19 5.77
C VAL A 168 5.44 -17.34 6.99
N SER A 169 4.46 -16.81 7.73
CA SER A 169 4.73 -16.04 8.95
C SER A 169 5.53 -16.86 9.97
N THR A 170 5.15 -18.12 10.20
CA THR A 170 5.88 -19.02 11.11
C THR A 170 7.30 -19.30 10.62
N LYS A 171 7.49 -19.52 9.32
CA LYS A 171 8.82 -19.76 8.73
C LYS A 171 9.72 -18.54 8.85
N VAL A 172 9.20 -17.36 8.51
CA VAL A 172 9.94 -16.11 8.64
C VAL A 172 10.32 -15.82 10.09
N LYS A 173 9.39 -16.06 11.04
CA LYS A 173 9.69 -15.95 12.46
C LYS A 173 10.81 -16.89 12.90
N SER A 174 10.73 -18.16 12.50
CA SER A 174 11.75 -19.16 12.88
C SER A 174 13.15 -18.89 12.31
N MET A 175 13.23 -18.30 11.11
CA MET A 175 14.51 -18.10 10.43
C MET A 175 15.13 -16.73 10.71
N PHE A 176 14.30 -15.69 10.86
CA PHE A 176 14.75 -14.30 10.92
C PHE A 176 14.34 -13.57 12.20
N ASP A 177 13.61 -14.23 13.11
CA ASP A 177 12.98 -13.61 14.28
C ASP A 177 12.11 -12.39 13.92
N CYS A 178 11.65 -12.34 12.67
CA CYS A 178 10.80 -11.29 12.13
C CYS A 178 9.35 -11.77 12.06
N ASP A 179 8.42 -10.84 12.21
CA ASP A 179 7.00 -11.09 11.97
C ASP A 179 6.60 -10.43 10.65
N VAL A 180 5.84 -11.12 9.80
CA VAL A 180 5.40 -10.56 8.50
C VAL A 180 4.06 -11.15 8.10
N TRP A 181 3.28 -10.38 7.37
CA TRP A 181 2.05 -10.86 6.74
C TRP A 181 2.19 -10.82 5.22
N VAL A 182 2.09 -12.01 4.62
CA VAL A 182 2.05 -12.18 3.16
C VAL A 182 0.72 -12.81 2.76
N PRO A 183 0.22 -12.59 1.53
CA PRO A 183 -1.05 -13.17 1.09
C PRO A 183 -1.06 -14.69 1.25
N GLY A 184 -2.19 -15.25 1.69
CA GLY A 184 -2.38 -16.68 1.89
C GLY A 184 -2.18 -17.53 0.62
N GLU A 185 -2.26 -16.91 -0.56
CA GLU A 185 -2.10 -17.53 -1.86
C GLU A 185 -0.64 -17.94 -2.16
N LEU A 186 0.34 -17.42 -1.42
CA LEU A 186 1.75 -17.78 -1.57
C LEU A 186 2.01 -19.15 -0.92
N THR A 187 1.77 -20.22 -1.69
CA THR A 187 1.83 -21.61 -1.21
C THR A 187 3.09 -22.36 -1.66
N ALA A 188 3.73 -21.95 -2.76
CA ALA A 188 5.02 -22.51 -3.16
C ALA A 188 6.13 -21.86 -2.34
N THR A 189 7.08 -22.65 -1.82
CA THR A 189 8.14 -22.12 -0.96
C THR A 189 9.49 -22.78 -1.20
N LYS A 190 10.57 -22.05 -0.88
CA LYS A 190 11.95 -22.52 -0.92
C LYS A 190 12.71 -21.92 0.24
N GLN A 191 13.50 -22.76 0.90
CA GLN A 191 14.42 -22.35 1.95
C GLN A 191 15.86 -22.52 1.45
N GLY A 192 16.69 -21.51 1.72
CA GLY A 192 18.13 -21.53 1.52
C GLY A 192 18.86 -21.10 2.79
N GLU A 193 20.17 -20.92 2.70
CA GLU A 193 20.96 -20.36 3.79
C GLU A 193 20.60 -18.87 3.97
N ASN A 194 20.09 -18.50 5.15
CA ASN A 194 19.64 -17.14 5.47
C ASN A 194 18.69 -16.55 4.41
N PHE A 195 17.90 -17.41 3.75
CA PHE A 195 17.03 -17.06 2.63
C PHE A 195 15.73 -17.84 2.69
N PHE A 196 14.61 -17.14 2.46
CA PHE A 196 13.30 -17.75 2.29
C PHE A 196 12.55 -17.09 1.14
N TRP A 197 11.97 -17.90 0.26
CA TRP A 197 11.09 -17.47 -0.81
C TRP A 197 9.72 -18.14 -0.67
N ALA A 198 8.68 -17.38 -0.96
CA ALA A 198 7.32 -17.86 -1.13
C ALA A 198 6.68 -17.23 -2.38
N GLY A 199 5.92 -18.00 -3.14
CA GLY A 199 5.29 -17.55 -4.38
C GLY A 199 3.98 -18.25 -4.68
N THR A 200 3.21 -17.67 -5.61
CA THR A 200 1.99 -18.31 -6.13
C THR A 200 2.31 -19.39 -7.18
N ASN A 201 3.49 -19.32 -7.81
CA ASN A 201 3.92 -20.20 -8.89
C ASN A 201 2.93 -20.23 -10.07
N ALA A 202 2.32 -19.06 -10.34
CA ALA A 202 1.33 -18.91 -11.39
C ALA A 202 2.02 -18.64 -12.74
N ALA A 203 1.44 -19.12 -13.85
CA ALA A 203 1.98 -18.84 -15.18
C ALA A 203 1.86 -17.35 -15.59
N THR A 204 0.89 -16.64 -15.02
CA THR A 204 0.67 -15.20 -15.19
C THR A 204 0.19 -14.62 -13.87
N GLY A 205 0.56 -13.38 -13.59
CA GLY A 205 0.27 -12.77 -12.29
C GLY A 205 0.96 -13.49 -11.14
N ASP A 206 2.14 -14.07 -11.40
CA ASP A 206 2.94 -14.70 -10.37
C ASP A 206 3.42 -13.65 -9.38
N GLN A 207 3.15 -13.89 -8.12
CA GLN A 207 3.44 -12.99 -7.03
C GLN A 207 4.41 -13.67 -6.09
N ASN A 208 5.52 -13.01 -5.83
CA ASN A 208 6.62 -13.57 -5.07
C ASN A 208 6.99 -12.66 -3.91
N PHE A 209 7.32 -13.28 -2.79
CA PHE A 209 7.90 -12.65 -1.62
C PHE A 209 9.22 -13.36 -1.29
N VAL A 210 10.24 -12.57 -1.02
CA VAL A 210 11.57 -13.03 -0.61
C VAL A 210 11.95 -12.31 0.66
N ILE A 211 12.58 -13.03 1.59
CA ILE A 211 13.30 -12.44 2.71
C ILE A 211 14.66 -13.11 2.86
N TYR A 212 15.70 -12.32 3.10
CA TYR A 212 17.04 -12.82 3.38
C TYR A 212 17.81 -11.90 4.29
N SER A 213 18.93 -12.40 4.81
CA SER A 213 19.78 -11.61 5.70
C SER A 213 21.27 -11.80 5.42
N TYR A 214 22.05 -10.78 5.75
CA TYR A 214 23.51 -10.80 5.70
C TYR A 214 24.10 -9.86 6.77
N PRO A 215 25.35 -10.09 7.22
CA PRO A 215 25.98 -9.23 8.23
C PRO A 215 26.01 -7.76 7.83
N TYR A 216 25.74 -6.87 8.78
CA TYR A 216 25.94 -5.44 8.58
C TYR A 216 27.43 -5.11 8.75
N THR A 217 28.04 -4.44 7.76
CA THR A 217 29.46 -4.08 7.81
C THR A 217 29.64 -2.61 8.16
N ASP A 218 28.99 -1.74 7.40
CA ASP A 218 29.19 -0.29 7.47
C ASP A 218 28.08 0.46 6.72
N LYS A 219 28.16 1.80 6.70
CA LYS A 219 27.17 2.68 6.09
C LYS A 219 27.01 2.50 4.57
N ASP A 220 28.03 2.01 3.86
CA ASP A 220 27.99 1.84 2.40
C ASP A 220 27.06 0.67 1.99
N THR A 221 26.58 -0.09 2.99
CA THR A 221 25.51 -1.09 2.87
C THR A 221 24.22 -0.52 2.27
N PHE A 222 23.94 0.79 2.47
CA PHE A 222 22.72 1.45 1.99
C PHE A 222 22.94 2.27 0.71
N THR A 223 23.68 1.69 -0.24
CA THR A 223 23.92 2.27 -1.57
C THR A 223 23.27 1.41 -2.67
N LYS A 224 23.02 2.00 -3.84
CA LYS A 224 22.49 1.27 -5.00
C LYS A 224 23.44 0.15 -5.42
N GLU A 225 24.72 0.45 -5.51
CA GLU A 225 25.76 -0.46 -5.97
C GLU A 225 25.87 -1.66 -5.03
N TYR A 226 25.89 -1.42 -3.72
CA TYR A 226 25.95 -2.49 -2.73
C TYR A 226 24.67 -3.34 -2.74
N PHE A 227 23.49 -2.70 -2.85
CA PHE A 227 22.21 -3.39 -2.95
C PHE A 227 22.19 -4.34 -4.16
N VAL A 228 22.50 -3.84 -5.37
CA VAL A 228 22.52 -4.63 -6.61
C VAL A 228 23.50 -5.81 -6.47
N HIS A 229 24.72 -5.55 -6.01
CA HIS A 229 25.73 -6.59 -5.84
C HIS A 229 25.30 -7.69 -4.85
N LYS A 230 24.71 -7.31 -3.70
CA LYS A 230 24.23 -8.29 -2.72
C LYS A 230 23.00 -9.04 -3.20
N ARG A 231 22.03 -8.35 -3.82
CA ARG A 231 20.84 -8.96 -4.40
C ARG A 231 21.24 -10.02 -5.43
N ASP A 232 22.10 -9.70 -6.39
CA ASP A 232 22.53 -10.65 -7.43
C ASP A 232 23.26 -11.85 -6.85
N SER A 233 24.11 -11.65 -5.84
CA SER A 233 24.80 -12.74 -5.14
C SER A 233 23.81 -13.73 -4.49
N VAL A 234 22.78 -13.21 -3.80
CA VAL A 234 21.77 -14.02 -3.13
C VAL A 234 20.82 -14.68 -4.14
N MET A 235 20.30 -13.93 -5.11
CA MET A 235 19.31 -14.42 -6.07
C MET A 235 19.91 -15.44 -7.04
N LYS A 236 21.19 -15.30 -7.42
CA LYS A 236 21.88 -16.28 -8.26
C LYS A 236 21.89 -17.69 -7.67
N ILE A 237 22.09 -17.80 -6.36
CA ILE A 237 22.14 -19.08 -5.64
C ILE A 237 20.73 -19.62 -5.42
N ASN A 238 19.79 -18.73 -5.07
CA ASN A 238 18.50 -19.14 -4.55
C ASN A 238 17.36 -19.18 -5.57
N ILE A 239 17.48 -18.49 -6.70
CA ILE A 239 16.47 -18.46 -7.77
C ILE A 239 17.14 -18.82 -9.11
N PRO A 240 17.46 -20.12 -9.32
CA PRO A 240 17.99 -20.61 -10.59
C PRO A 240 16.91 -20.57 -11.68
N GLY A 241 17.36 -20.43 -12.93
CA GLY A 241 16.51 -20.61 -14.10
C GLY A 241 16.33 -22.08 -14.48
N ALA A 242 15.69 -22.33 -15.62
CA ALA A 242 15.35 -23.68 -16.07
C ALA A 242 16.56 -24.56 -16.43
N ARG A 243 17.74 -23.96 -16.66
CA ARG A 243 18.98 -24.66 -17.06
C ARG A 243 20.16 -24.17 -16.24
N GLU A 244 21.20 -25.00 -16.18
CA GLU A 244 22.47 -24.63 -15.58
C GLU A 244 23.01 -23.32 -16.21
N GLY A 245 23.50 -22.42 -15.36
CA GLY A 245 23.98 -21.10 -15.77
C GLY A 245 22.89 -20.02 -15.93
N MET A 246 21.60 -20.38 -15.87
CA MET A 246 20.49 -19.43 -15.82
C MET A 246 20.12 -19.11 -14.37
N TYR A 247 19.87 -17.84 -14.07
CA TYR A 247 19.50 -17.38 -12.73
C TYR A 247 18.90 -15.97 -12.77
N MET A 248 18.18 -15.60 -11.71
CA MET A 248 17.68 -14.23 -11.56
C MET A 248 18.83 -13.24 -11.31
N GLU A 249 18.82 -12.14 -12.06
CA GLU A 249 19.70 -10.98 -11.92
C GLU A 249 18.89 -9.67 -11.89
N THR A 250 19.53 -8.60 -11.45
CA THR A 250 18.97 -7.25 -11.38
C THR A 250 19.26 -6.48 -12.66
N ASP A 251 18.28 -5.77 -13.19
CA ASP A 251 18.53 -4.77 -14.22
C ASP A 251 18.97 -3.45 -13.57
N SER A 252 20.27 -3.33 -13.30
CA SER A 252 20.85 -2.22 -12.55
C SER A 252 20.62 -0.83 -13.17
N LEU A 253 20.40 -0.76 -14.49
CA LEU A 253 20.05 0.48 -15.18
C LEU A 253 18.63 0.95 -14.87
N MET A 254 17.74 0.00 -14.60
CA MET A 254 16.32 0.23 -14.28
C MET A 254 16.05 0.19 -12.77
N THR A 255 17.09 0.12 -11.94
CA THR A 255 16.99 0.12 -10.48
C THR A 255 17.20 1.53 -9.93
N ASP A 256 16.24 2.02 -9.17
CA ASP A 256 16.37 3.23 -8.36
C ASP A 256 16.30 2.88 -6.88
N VAL A 257 17.03 3.65 -6.07
CA VAL A 257 16.98 3.53 -4.61
C VAL A 257 16.66 4.87 -3.97
N ARG A 258 15.92 4.84 -2.86
CA ARG A 258 15.65 6.04 -2.06
C ARG A 258 15.50 5.70 -0.58
N PRO A 259 15.87 6.63 0.32
CA PRO A 259 15.57 6.47 1.73
C PRO A 259 14.06 6.59 1.96
N ILE A 260 13.52 5.71 2.79
CA ILE A 260 12.14 5.77 3.28
C ILE A 260 12.13 5.56 4.80
N ASN A 261 11.00 5.92 5.42
CA ASN A 261 10.74 5.60 6.82
C ASN A 261 9.72 4.44 6.88
N VAL A 262 10.10 3.37 7.56
CA VAL A 262 9.25 2.18 7.78
C VAL A 262 9.22 1.92 9.27
N GLN A 263 8.06 2.15 9.88
CA GLN A 263 7.83 1.92 11.31
C GLN A 263 8.76 2.78 12.19
N ASP A 264 8.85 4.08 11.86
CA ASP A 264 9.70 5.07 12.52
C ASP A 264 11.21 4.81 12.42
N GLU A 265 11.62 3.86 11.59
CA GLU A 265 13.01 3.48 11.36
C GLU A 265 13.42 3.68 9.90
N TYR A 266 14.71 3.93 9.69
CA TYR A 266 15.27 4.07 8.34
C TYR A 266 15.19 2.75 7.56
N ALA A 267 14.79 2.84 6.30
CA ALA A 267 14.95 1.78 5.32
C ALA A 267 15.43 2.36 3.99
N LEU A 268 16.19 1.58 3.22
CA LEU A 268 16.43 1.87 1.81
C LEU A 268 15.39 1.11 0.99
N GLU A 269 14.57 1.84 0.24
CA GLU A 269 13.69 1.25 -0.77
C GLU A 269 14.47 1.12 -2.08
N ALA A 270 14.42 -0.05 -2.70
CA ALA A 270 14.87 -0.26 -4.06
C ALA A 270 13.69 -0.68 -4.93
N ARG A 271 13.50 -0.03 -6.07
CA ARG A 271 12.51 -0.41 -7.10
C ARG A 271 13.23 -0.62 -8.41
N GLY A 272 12.84 -1.62 -9.18
CA GLY A 272 13.43 -1.82 -10.49
C GLY A 272 12.95 -3.09 -11.16
N LEU A 273 13.71 -3.55 -12.15
CA LEU A 273 13.39 -4.75 -12.90
C LEU A 273 14.36 -5.89 -12.55
N TRP A 274 13.82 -7.10 -12.47
CA TRP A 274 14.58 -8.33 -12.45
C TRP A 274 14.45 -9.01 -13.82
N ARG A 275 15.47 -9.79 -14.18
CA ARG A 275 15.46 -10.65 -15.36
C ARG A 275 16.15 -11.98 -15.06
N VAL A 276 15.89 -13.00 -15.87
CA VAL A 276 16.66 -14.25 -15.81
C VAL A 276 17.77 -14.19 -16.85
N LYS A 277 19.00 -14.35 -16.41
CA LYS A 277 20.13 -14.46 -17.32
C LYS A 277 19.96 -15.68 -18.22
N GLY A 278 20.05 -15.46 -19.54
CA GLY A 278 19.87 -16.52 -20.54
C GLY A 278 18.42 -16.84 -20.89
N ASP A 279 17.46 -16.02 -20.43
CA ASP A 279 16.04 -16.14 -20.74
C ASP A 279 15.41 -14.73 -20.90
N PHE A 280 14.18 -14.66 -21.39
CA PHE A 280 13.40 -13.43 -21.54
C PHE A 280 12.47 -13.16 -20.35
N MET A 281 12.46 -14.04 -19.35
CA MET A 281 11.68 -13.84 -18.13
C MET A 281 12.19 -12.63 -17.34
N GLY A 282 11.25 -11.81 -16.87
CA GLY A 282 11.55 -10.65 -16.03
C GLY A 282 10.29 -9.93 -15.58
N GLY A 283 10.48 -8.90 -14.77
CA GLY A 283 9.38 -8.10 -14.23
C GLY A 283 9.83 -7.09 -13.18
N PRO A 284 8.88 -6.36 -12.58
CA PRO A 284 9.18 -5.39 -11.53
C PRO A 284 9.42 -6.08 -10.18
N TYR A 285 10.23 -5.43 -9.34
CA TYR A 285 10.38 -5.73 -7.91
C TYR A 285 10.36 -4.46 -7.06
N VAL A 286 10.03 -4.62 -5.78
CA VAL A 286 10.17 -3.61 -4.72
C VAL A 286 10.82 -4.28 -3.53
N SER A 287 11.87 -3.65 -2.97
CA SER A 287 12.65 -4.20 -1.87
C SER A 287 12.86 -3.18 -0.77
N HIS A 288 12.72 -3.62 0.49
CA HIS A 288 13.09 -2.87 1.69
C HIS A 288 14.35 -3.47 2.30
N VAL A 289 15.40 -2.65 2.42
CA VAL A 289 16.64 -3.00 3.12
C VAL A 289 16.63 -2.31 4.48
N ARG A 290 16.67 -3.09 5.56
CA ARG A 290 16.57 -2.56 6.93
C ARG A 290 17.63 -3.19 7.85
N LEU A 291 18.13 -2.38 8.79
CA LEU A 291 19.08 -2.83 9.81
C LEU A 291 18.32 -3.47 10.99
N ASP A 292 18.52 -4.76 11.20
CA ASP A 292 18.20 -5.44 12.45
C ASP A 292 19.32 -5.11 13.47
N LYS A 293 19.02 -4.10 14.31
CA LYS A 293 19.95 -3.59 15.33
C LYS A 293 20.24 -4.60 16.44
N VAL A 294 19.32 -5.54 16.71
CA VAL A 294 19.48 -6.53 17.78
C VAL A 294 20.54 -7.55 17.40
N ASN A 295 20.47 -8.05 16.15
CA ASN A 295 21.38 -9.08 15.67
C ASN A 295 22.52 -8.55 14.77
N GLN A 296 22.63 -7.23 14.61
CA GLN A 296 23.67 -6.56 13.79
C GLN A 296 23.76 -7.12 12.36
N ARG A 297 22.60 -7.25 11.71
CA ARG A 297 22.48 -7.75 10.35
C ARG A 297 21.52 -6.92 9.53
N ILE A 298 21.64 -7.01 8.22
CA ILE A 298 20.63 -6.50 7.31
C ILE A 298 19.56 -7.56 7.09
N ILE A 299 18.31 -7.14 7.16
CA ILE A 299 17.16 -7.89 6.64
C ILE A 299 16.71 -7.20 5.35
N VAL A 300 16.65 -7.97 4.28
CA VAL A 300 16.02 -7.55 3.03
C VAL A 300 14.72 -8.30 2.87
N SER A 301 13.61 -7.58 2.71
CA SER A 301 12.35 -8.14 2.23
C SER A 301 12.01 -7.56 0.87
N GLU A 302 11.66 -8.42 -0.06
CA GLU A 302 11.42 -8.05 -1.45
C GLU A 302 10.16 -8.74 -1.97
N ILE A 303 9.43 -8.04 -2.82
CA ILE A 303 8.41 -8.63 -3.68
C ILE A 303 8.83 -8.50 -5.13
N PHE A 304 8.50 -9.48 -5.95
CA PHE A 304 8.64 -9.39 -7.39
C PHE A 304 7.47 -10.06 -8.10
N VAL A 305 7.16 -9.56 -9.30
CA VAL A 305 6.00 -10.02 -10.08
C VAL A 305 6.44 -10.50 -11.46
N TYR A 306 5.95 -11.67 -11.88
CA TYR A 306 6.03 -12.13 -13.27
C TYR A 306 4.62 -12.14 -13.89
N SER A 307 4.42 -11.33 -14.93
CA SER A 307 3.13 -11.24 -15.62
C SER A 307 3.34 -10.66 -17.03
N PRO A 308 3.84 -11.46 -17.98
CA PRO A 308 4.14 -11.00 -19.34
C PRO A 308 2.87 -10.47 -20.01
N ASP A 309 3.01 -9.40 -20.79
CA ASP A 309 1.93 -8.75 -21.57
C ASP A 309 0.69 -8.31 -20.77
N LYS A 310 0.82 -8.18 -19.44
CA LYS A 310 -0.24 -7.68 -18.55
C LYS A 310 0.22 -6.46 -17.76
N MET A 311 -0.75 -5.66 -17.33
CA MET A 311 -0.58 -4.61 -16.32
C MET A 311 -0.16 -5.22 -14.98
N LYS A 312 0.81 -4.61 -14.32
CA LYS A 312 1.48 -5.12 -13.12
C LYS A 312 1.30 -4.20 -11.92
N ARG A 313 0.88 -2.95 -12.11
CA ARG A 313 0.70 -1.95 -11.04
C ARG A 313 -0.07 -2.50 -9.84
N ASN A 314 -1.24 -3.07 -10.08
CA ASN A 314 -2.08 -3.56 -8.98
C ASN A 314 -1.45 -4.78 -8.29
N LEU A 315 -0.78 -5.68 -9.03
CA LEU A 315 -0.09 -6.84 -8.46
C LEU A 315 1.07 -6.40 -7.56
N VAL A 316 1.89 -5.47 -8.03
CA VAL A 316 3.01 -4.90 -7.27
C VAL A 316 2.50 -4.22 -6.01
N ARG A 317 1.53 -3.30 -6.14
CA ARG A 317 1.00 -2.56 -4.99
C ARG A 317 0.27 -3.44 -3.97
N GLN A 318 -0.39 -4.51 -4.40
CA GLN A 318 -1.00 -5.48 -3.49
C GLN A 318 0.07 -6.20 -2.66
N MET A 319 1.17 -6.61 -3.29
CA MET A 319 2.28 -7.29 -2.63
C MET A 319 3.12 -6.35 -1.76
N GLU A 320 3.27 -5.10 -2.18
CA GLU A 320 4.05 -4.09 -1.48
C GLU A 320 3.58 -3.86 -0.04
N ALA A 321 2.27 -4.00 0.23
CA ALA A 321 1.71 -3.93 1.57
C ALA A 321 2.41 -4.89 2.55
N SER A 322 2.78 -6.09 2.11
CA SER A 322 3.50 -7.07 2.94
C SER A 322 4.84 -6.56 3.44
N LEU A 323 5.56 -5.77 2.63
CA LEU A 323 6.85 -5.20 3.02
C LEU A 323 6.73 -4.23 4.22
N TYR A 324 5.60 -3.55 4.34
CA TYR A 324 5.30 -2.63 5.45
C TYR A 324 4.80 -3.35 6.71
N THR A 325 4.33 -4.60 6.59
CA THR A 325 3.96 -5.43 7.75
C THR A 325 5.15 -6.09 8.44
N LEU A 326 6.32 -6.15 7.79
CA LEU A 326 7.51 -6.78 8.34
C LEU A 326 7.96 -6.06 9.63
N LYS A 327 7.91 -6.74 10.77
CA LYS A 327 8.47 -6.28 12.04
C LYS A 327 9.81 -6.96 12.27
N LEU A 328 10.85 -6.17 12.47
CA LEU A 328 12.18 -6.65 12.83
C LEU A 328 12.25 -7.01 14.32
N PRO A 329 13.26 -7.79 14.74
CA PRO A 329 13.53 -8.06 16.15
C PRO A 329 13.64 -6.75 16.94
N GLY A 330 12.93 -6.68 18.06
CA GLY A 330 12.90 -5.49 18.93
C GLY A 330 12.07 -4.31 18.40
N SER A 331 11.27 -4.49 17.35
CA SER A 331 10.33 -3.45 16.88
C SER A 331 9.37 -3.03 17.98
N LYS A 332 9.24 -1.71 18.19
CA LYS A 332 8.33 -1.10 19.16
C LYS A 332 7.01 -0.64 18.54
N GLN A 333 6.78 -0.96 17.27
CA GLN A 333 5.60 -0.44 16.56
C GLN A 333 4.31 -1.04 17.11
N GLU A 334 3.44 -0.16 17.61
CA GLU A 334 2.07 -0.46 17.96
C GLU A 334 1.16 -0.30 16.73
N GLY A 335 0.38 -1.34 16.42
CA GLY A 335 -0.46 -1.39 15.21
C GLY A 335 0.34 -1.66 13.92
N ASN A 336 -0.38 -1.71 12.79
CA ASN A 336 0.19 -1.98 11.46
C ASN A 336 -0.24 -0.93 10.42
N GLU A 337 -0.95 0.13 10.83
CA GLU A 337 -1.42 1.18 9.93
C GLU A 337 -0.29 2.18 9.64
N MET A 338 -0.06 2.48 8.36
CA MET A 338 0.84 3.54 7.93
C MET A 338 0.21 4.92 8.13
N PRO A 339 0.97 5.93 8.59
CA PRO A 339 0.46 7.28 8.68
C PRO A 339 0.18 7.85 7.28
N LEU A 340 -0.98 8.46 7.10
CA LEU A 340 -1.31 9.19 5.87
C LEU A 340 -0.34 10.37 5.70
N ALA A 341 -0.05 10.73 4.43
CA ALA A 341 1.02 11.67 4.09
C ALA A 341 0.78 13.13 4.55
N VAL A 342 -0.45 13.51 4.88
CA VAL A 342 -0.77 14.86 5.36
C VAL A 342 -0.42 14.94 6.85
N THR A 343 0.61 15.73 7.19
CA THR A 343 1.07 15.86 8.58
C THR A 343 0.21 16.83 9.39
N LYS A 344 0.31 16.79 10.73
CA LYS A 344 -0.39 17.71 11.65
C LYS A 344 -0.08 19.19 11.40
N LYS A 345 1.03 19.53 10.71
CA LYS A 345 1.31 20.93 10.33
C LYS A 345 0.37 21.46 9.24
N ASP A 346 -0.24 20.55 8.47
CA ASP A 346 -0.99 20.89 7.25
C ASP A 346 -2.49 20.58 7.36
N SER A 347 -3.00 20.13 8.51
CA SER A 347 -4.42 19.79 8.66
C SER A 347 -4.96 19.88 10.09
N THR A 348 -6.17 20.41 10.24
CA THR A 348 -7.01 20.28 11.44
C THR A 348 -7.90 19.06 11.27
N LYS A 349 -7.67 17.99 12.06
CA LYS A 349 -8.61 16.87 12.14
C LYS A 349 -9.95 17.40 12.63
N THR A 350 -11.01 17.24 11.84
CA THR A 350 -12.37 17.35 12.36
C THR A 350 -12.85 15.94 12.60
N GLU A 351 -12.67 15.45 13.83
CA GLU A 351 -13.39 14.28 14.30
C GLU A 351 -14.83 14.75 14.56
N LYS A 352 -15.81 14.08 13.93
CA LYS A 352 -17.23 14.22 14.26
C LYS A 352 -17.64 13.07 15.15
#